data_AF-A0A382SDA6-F1
#
_entry.id   AF-A0A382SDA6-F1
#
_cell.length_a   1.000
_cell.length_b   1.000
_cell.length_c   1.000
_cell.angle_alpha   90.00
_cell.angle_beta   90.00
_cell.angle_gamma   90.00
#
_symmetry.space_group_name_H-M   'P 1'
#
loop_
_entity.id
_entity.type
_entity.pdbx_description
1 polymer ?
#
loop_
_entity_poly.entity_id
_entity_poly.type
_entity_poly.pdbx_seq_one_letter_code
_entity_poly.pdbx_strand_id
1 'polypeptide(L)'
;MKERIVWVLGAVAVVAVIALVINSGKEPEKEWVDITPEVEAYYKEHADFFQVKSPGDIPGDLKWKDGSELEPFASPDAKQGGTLNYWMQDFPRTLRFVGPEANGAFRGYMLDDNAVSLVHRHPNAEFDFYPGLAKSWAISKDGKTAYYKLDPYARYSDGKPVKAKDFFFHFFFMRSKHINAPWYNDYFEKGKFTNIATYD
;
A
#
# COMPACT_ATOMS: atom_id res chain seq x y z
N MET A 1 -6.25 73.65 42.10
CA MET A 1 -7.35 73.72 43.08
C MET A 1 -8.49 72.90 42.50
N LYS A 2 -9.03 71.92 43.24
CA LYS A 2 -9.89 70.81 42.73
C LYS A 2 -9.10 69.83 41.83
N GLU A 3 -9.20 68.50 41.85
CA GLU A 3 -10.26 67.51 42.20
C GLU A 3 -11.41 67.41 41.17
N ARG A 4 -11.95 66.23 40.80
CA ARG A 4 -11.54 64.80 40.90
C ARG A 4 -12.56 63.97 40.10
N ILE A 5 -12.16 62.86 39.47
CA ILE A 5 -13.06 61.75 39.02
C ILE A 5 -14.06 62.22 37.91
N VAL A 6 -14.77 61.43 37.09
CA VAL A 6 -14.90 59.99 36.80
C VAL A 6 -14.21 59.67 35.44
N TRP A 7 -14.37 58.57 34.66
CA TRP A 7 -15.22 57.37 34.66
C TRP A 7 -14.46 56.18 34.01
N VAL A 8 -15.15 55.07 33.71
CA VAL A 8 -14.66 53.92 32.93
C VAL A 8 -15.66 53.61 31.82
N LEU A 9 -15.19 53.37 30.59
CA LEU A 9 -15.90 52.66 29.51
C LEU A 9 -14.89 52.28 28.41
N GLY A 10 -15.04 51.09 27.77
CA GLY A 10 -14.28 50.75 26.55
C GLY A 10 -13.68 49.34 26.42
N ALA A 11 -13.75 48.48 27.45
CA ALA A 11 -13.14 47.15 27.44
C ALA A 11 -13.92 46.11 26.60
N VAL A 12 -13.92 46.28 25.27
CA VAL A 12 -14.62 45.38 24.30
C VAL A 12 -13.80 45.09 23.03
N ALA A 13 -13.00 46.05 22.54
CA ALA A 13 -12.55 46.08 21.14
C ALA A 13 -11.27 45.28 20.78
N VAL A 14 -11.02 44.12 21.40
CA VAL A 14 -9.78 43.32 21.15
C VAL A 14 -10.05 41.93 20.56
N VAL A 15 -11.20 41.30 20.86
CA VAL A 15 -11.48 39.90 20.46
C VAL A 15 -11.69 39.72 18.95
N ALA A 16 -12.16 40.76 18.24
CA ALA A 16 -12.55 40.67 16.83
C ALA A 16 -11.38 40.58 15.83
N VAL A 17 -10.16 41.02 16.21
CA VAL A 17 -9.03 41.12 15.26
C VAL A 17 -8.34 39.78 15.00
N ILE A 18 -8.30 38.90 16.02
CA ILE A 18 -7.62 37.59 15.92
C ILE A 18 -8.37 36.63 14.98
N ALA A 19 -9.69 36.76 14.88
CA ALA A 19 -10.53 35.88 14.06
C ALA A 19 -10.43 36.11 12.54
N LEU A 20 -9.87 37.25 12.09
CA LEU A 20 -9.95 37.67 10.68
C LEU A 20 -8.71 37.36 9.82
N VAL A 21 -7.69 36.71 10.39
CA VAL A 21 -6.44 36.37 9.67
C VAL A 21 -6.43 34.91 9.18
N ILE A 22 -7.31 34.05 9.69
CA ILE A 22 -7.32 32.60 9.42
C ILE A 22 -8.26 32.22 8.27
N ASN A 23 -8.14 32.89 7.12
CA ASN A 23 -8.55 32.32 5.82
C ASN A 23 -7.86 33.02 4.62
N SER A 24 -6.53 33.15 4.66
CA SER A 24 -5.78 33.36 3.42
C SER A 24 -5.80 32.06 2.62
N GLY A 25 -6.58 32.03 1.53
CA GLY A 25 -6.93 30.82 0.76
C GLY A 25 -5.79 30.17 -0.04
N LYS A 26 -4.63 29.97 0.57
CA LYS A 26 -3.62 29.00 0.11
C LYS A 26 -3.91 27.68 0.81
N GLU A 27 -3.92 26.58 0.06
CA GLU A 27 -3.73 25.26 0.69
C GLU A 27 -2.38 25.26 1.42
N PRO A 28 -2.24 24.56 2.56
CA PRO A 28 -0.95 24.38 3.20
C PRO A 28 0.01 23.72 2.21
N GLU A 29 1.19 24.32 2.04
CA GLU A 29 2.21 23.80 1.14
C GLU A 29 2.60 22.38 1.58
N LYS A 30 2.47 21.41 0.68
CA LYS A 30 2.69 20.00 0.99
C LYS A 30 4.18 19.73 1.13
N GLU A 31 4.70 19.92 2.34
CA GLU A 31 6.02 19.43 2.74
C GLU A 31 6.04 17.90 2.63
N TRP A 32 6.66 17.39 1.57
CA TRP A 32 6.91 15.97 1.40
C TRP A 32 8.12 15.58 2.25
N VAL A 33 7.86 15.00 3.43
CA VAL A 33 8.91 14.43 4.28
C VAL A 33 9.54 13.23 3.57
N ASP A 34 10.83 13.30 3.26
CA ASP A 34 11.58 12.17 2.73
C ASP A 34 11.89 11.17 3.85
N ILE A 35 11.14 10.07 3.89
CA ILE A 35 11.32 8.96 4.83
C ILE A 35 12.37 7.95 4.36
N THR A 36 13.04 8.13 3.20
CA THR A 36 14.04 7.19 2.69
C THR A 36 15.14 6.85 3.71
N PRO A 37 15.70 7.81 4.49
CA PRO A 37 16.67 7.49 5.53
C PRO A 37 16.12 6.62 6.68
N GLU A 38 14.85 6.80 7.06
CA GLU A 38 14.16 5.99 8.08
C GLU A 38 13.94 4.56 7.57
N VAL A 39 13.40 4.44 6.36
CA VAL A 39 13.15 3.16 5.67
C VAL A 39 14.45 2.36 5.51
N GLU A 40 15.54 3.02 5.10
CA GLU A 40 16.85 2.39 5.01
C GLU A 40 17.43 1.98 6.37
N ALA A 41 17.24 2.79 7.42
CA ALA A 41 17.67 2.44 8.77
C ALA A 41 16.91 1.21 9.28
N TYR A 42 15.60 1.16 9.06
CA TYR A 42 14.75 0.02 9.43
C TYR A 42 15.16 -1.29 8.75
N TYR A 43 15.49 -1.26 7.45
CA TYR A 43 16.03 -2.44 6.76
C TYR A 43 17.38 -2.91 7.35
N LYS A 44 18.24 -1.97 7.77
CA LYS A 44 19.55 -2.26 8.37
C LYS A 44 19.41 -2.82 9.80
N GLU A 45 18.46 -2.31 10.58
CA GLU A 45 18.13 -2.81 11.93
C GLU A 45 17.48 -4.21 11.88
N HIS A 46 16.75 -4.53 10.81
CA HIS A 46 16.02 -5.79 10.65
C HIS A 46 16.54 -6.61 9.45
N ALA A 47 17.86 -6.64 9.27
CA ALA A 47 18.53 -7.37 8.20
C ALA A 47 18.39 -8.91 8.30
N ASP A 48 17.92 -9.45 9.43
CA ASP A 48 17.48 -10.84 9.53
C ASP A 48 16.20 -11.10 8.71
N PHE A 49 15.34 -10.09 8.58
CA PHE A 49 14.11 -10.15 7.81
C PHE A 49 14.25 -9.61 6.38
N PHE A 50 14.94 -8.48 6.18
CA PHE A 50 15.09 -7.83 4.87
C PHE A 50 16.41 -8.21 4.20
N GLN A 51 16.39 -9.25 3.36
CA GLN A 51 17.61 -9.91 2.87
C GLN A 51 17.89 -9.59 1.39
N VAL A 52 18.87 -8.74 1.10
CA VAL A 52 19.38 -8.60 -0.29
C VAL A 52 20.30 -9.78 -0.60
N LYS A 53 20.05 -10.50 -1.69
CA LYS A 53 20.81 -11.69 -2.10
C LYS A 53 21.27 -11.57 -3.55
N SER A 54 22.26 -12.38 -3.92
CA SER A 54 22.72 -12.49 -5.30
C SER A 54 21.78 -13.40 -6.10
N PRO A 55 21.60 -13.20 -7.41
CA PRO A 55 20.85 -14.14 -8.26
C PRO A 55 21.36 -15.60 -8.23
N GLY A 56 22.62 -15.82 -7.85
CA GLY A 56 23.20 -17.16 -7.61
C GLY A 56 22.73 -17.85 -6.33
N ASP A 57 22.10 -17.15 -5.40
CA ASP A 57 21.55 -17.71 -4.15
C ASP A 57 20.14 -18.33 -4.36
N ILE A 58 19.60 -18.24 -5.58
CA ILE A 58 18.32 -18.87 -5.96
C ILE A 58 18.56 -20.39 -6.16
N PRO A 59 17.82 -21.28 -5.46
CA PRO A 59 18.03 -22.72 -5.60
C PRO A 59 17.77 -23.23 -7.03
N GLY A 60 18.77 -23.93 -7.59
CA GLY A 60 18.73 -24.41 -8.98
C GLY A 60 17.76 -25.57 -9.25
N ASP A 61 17.16 -26.17 -8.22
CA ASP A 61 16.19 -27.27 -8.35
C ASP A 61 14.73 -26.81 -8.48
N LEU A 62 14.46 -25.52 -8.25
CA LEU A 62 13.12 -24.89 -8.28
C LEU A 62 12.34 -25.23 -9.55
N LYS A 63 11.12 -25.71 -9.36
CA LYS A 63 10.14 -25.93 -10.44
C LYS A 63 9.30 -24.68 -10.63
N TRP A 64 9.62 -23.95 -11.69
CA TRP A 64 8.90 -22.75 -12.08
C TRP A 64 7.61 -23.12 -12.82
N LYS A 65 6.50 -22.55 -12.37
CA LYS A 65 5.21 -22.49 -13.08
C LYS A 65 5.01 -21.09 -13.67
N ASP A 66 4.28 -21.00 -14.77
CA ASP A 66 3.79 -19.77 -15.36
C ASP A 66 2.27 -19.78 -15.65
N GLY A 67 1.57 -20.90 -15.46
CA GLY A 67 0.12 -20.99 -15.66
C GLY A 67 -0.29 -21.09 -17.13
N SER A 68 0.67 -21.26 -18.06
CA SER A 68 0.38 -21.46 -19.48
C SER A 68 -0.33 -22.78 -19.79
N GLU A 69 -0.41 -23.68 -18.82
CA GLU A 69 -1.19 -24.93 -18.87
C GLU A 69 -2.69 -24.76 -18.61
N LEU A 70 -3.16 -23.56 -18.23
CA LEU A 70 -4.53 -23.32 -17.75
C LEU A 70 -5.47 -22.82 -18.85
N GLU A 71 -6.65 -23.44 -18.94
CA GLU A 71 -7.71 -23.05 -19.87
C GLU A 71 -8.29 -21.66 -19.53
N PRO A 72 -8.42 -20.74 -20.51
CA PRO A 72 -8.96 -19.39 -20.29
C PRO A 72 -10.37 -19.41 -19.69
N PHE A 73 -10.53 -18.83 -18.49
CA PHE A 73 -11.81 -18.71 -17.80
C PHE A 73 -12.67 -17.50 -18.23
N ALA A 74 -12.12 -16.60 -19.05
CA ALA A 74 -12.80 -15.42 -19.58
C ALA A 74 -13.36 -15.68 -20.98
N SER A 75 -14.50 -15.08 -21.32
CA SER A 75 -15.08 -15.20 -22.67
C SER A 75 -14.21 -14.47 -23.71
N PRO A 76 -13.89 -15.11 -24.86
CA PRO A 76 -13.18 -14.44 -25.96
C PRO A 76 -14.03 -13.34 -26.63
N ASP A 77 -15.37 -13.41 -26.49
CA ASP A 77 -16.31 -12.42 -27.03
C ASP A 77 -16.50 -11.19 -26.11
N ALA A 78 -15.66 -11.03 -25.08
CA ALA A 78 -15.73 -9.93 -24.12
C ALA A 78 -15.47 -8.56 -24.79
N LYS A 79 -16.52 -7.76 -24.92
CA LYS A 79 -16.46 -6.42 -25.54
C LYS A 79 -15.94 -5.38 -24.54
N GLN A 80 -14.93 -4.62 -24.95
CA GLN A 80 -14.37 -3.53 -24.16
C GLN A 80 -15.26 -2.26 -24.24
N GLY A 81 -15.30 -1.49 -23.15
CA GLY A 81 -15.96 -0.18 -23.07
C GLY A 81 -17.36 -0.20 -22.43
N GLY A 82 -18.00 0.97 -22.42
CA GLY A 82 -19.24 1.23 -21.67
C GLY A 82 -18.98 1.72 -20.23
N THR A 83 -20.07 1.90 -19.47
CA THR A 83 -20.01 2.40 -18.08
C THR A 83 -20.77 1.45 -17.16
N LEU A 84 -20.06 0.74 -16.29
CA LEU A 84 -20.68 -0.02 -15.20
C LEU A 84 -21.23 0.97 -14.17
N ASN A 85 -22.55 1.03 -14.05
CA ASN A 85 -23.24 1.76 -12.99
C ASN A 85 -23.64 0.74 -11.92
N TYR A 86 -23.21 0.96 -10.68
CA TYR A 86 -23.39 0.01 -9.57
C TYR A 86 -23.77 0.74 -8.28
N TRP A 87 -24.38 0.02 -7.35
CA TRP A 87 -24.77 0.56 -6.05
C TRP A 87 -23.66 0.39 -5.02
N MET A 88 -23.68 1.21 -3.96
CA MET A 88 -22.70 1.17 -2.87
C MET A 88 -23.43 1.38 -1.55
N GLN A 89 -23.03 0.66 -0.50
CA GLN A 89 -23.72 0.67 0.79
C GLN A 89 -23.45 1.95 1.60
N ASP A 90 -22.20 2.40 1.61
CA ASP A 90 -21.76 3.63 2.28
C ASP A 90 -20.69 4.35 1.47
N PHE A 91 -20.70 5.69 1.49
CA PHE A 91 -19.69 6.51 0.82
C PHE A 91 -18.34 6.41 1.56
N PRO A 92 -17.18 6.33 0.86
CA PRO A 92 -15.88 6.19 1.50
C PRO A 92 -15.58 7.31 2.51
N ARG A 93 -15.34 6.92 3.77
CA ARG A 93 -14.81 7.80 4.83
C ARG A 93 -13.31 8.06 4.69
N THR A 94 -12.62 7.29 3.85
CA THR A 94 -11.19 7.43 3.56
C THR A 94 -10.86 6.84 2.19
N LEU A 95 -9.80 7.34 1.56
CA LEU A 95 -9.19 6.77 0.35
C LEU A 95 -7.89 6.02 0.70
N ARG A 96 -7.96 5.19 1.76
CA ARG A 96 -6.89 4.29 2.21
C ARG A 96 -7.45 2.88 2.33
N PHE A 97 -6.73 1.89 1.81
CA PHE A 97 -7.11 0.47 1.94
C PHE A 97 -6.64 -0.18 3.26
N VAL A 98 -5.77 0.49 4.03
CA VAL A 98 -5.39 0.14 5.42
C VAL A 98 -5.37 1.36 6.33
N GLY A 99 -5.78 1.18 7.60
CA GLY A 99 -5.85 2.22 8.63
C GLY A 99 -7.25 2.42 9.20
N PRO A 100 -7.46 3.49 9.99
CA PRO A 100 -8.78 3.88 10.49
C PRO A 100 -9.77 4.10 9.35
N GLU A 101 -11.01 3.63 9.54
CA GLU A 101 -12.11 3.67 8.56
C GLU A 101 -11.87 3.02 7.18
N ALA A 102 -10.73 2.35 6.97
CA ALA A 102 -10.38 1.70 5.70
C ALA A 102 -11.25 0.47 5.37
N ASN A 103 -11.99 -0.07 6.34
CA ASN A 103 -12.78 -1.31 6.20
C ASN A 103 -14.28 -1.04 6.00
N GLY A 104 -14.62 -0.14 5.07
CA GLY A 104 -15.99 0.13 4.61
C GLY A 104 -16.29 -0.50 3.24
N ALA A 105 -17.52 -0.36 2.72
CA ALA A 105 -17.92 -1.03 1.46
C ALA A 105 -17.10 -0.58 0.23
N PHE A 106 -16.46 0.59 0.29
CA PHE A 106 -15.59 1.07 -0.78
C PHE A 106 -14.24 0.32 -0.90
N ARG A 107 -13.83 -0.44 0.11
CA ARG A 107 -12.49 -1.08 0.15
C ARG A 107 -12.24 -2.03 -1.03
N GLY A 108 -13.28 -2.74 -1.49
CA GLY A 108 -13.19 -3.67 -2.63
C GLY A 108 -12.65 -2.98 -3.88
N TYR A 109 -13.28 -1.88 -4.27
CA TYR A 109 -12.85 -1.06 -5.41
C TYR A 109 -11.42 -0.49 -5.25
N MET A 110 -10.98 -0.26 -4.01
CA MET A 110 -9.65 0.32 -3.72
C MET A 110 -8.50 -0.67 -3.79
N LEU A 111 -8.66 -1.89 -3.27
CA LEU A 111 -7.61 -2.90 -3.26
C LEU A 111 -7.92 -4.03 -4.23
N ASP A 112 -9.09 -4.64 -4.11
CA ASP A 112 -9.36 -5.94 -4.68
C ASP A 112 -9.63 -5.83 -6.20
N ASP A 113 -10.18 -4.69 -6.67
CA ASP A 113 -10.37 -4.38 -8.11
C ASP A 113 -9.20 -3.60 -8.75
N ASN A 114 -8.31 -2.99 -7.96
CA ASN A 114 -7.27 -2.07 -8.46
C ASN A 114 -5.81 -2.55 -8.23
N ALA A 115 -5.56 -3.44 -7.26
CA ALA A 115 -4.22 -3.95 -6.98
C ALA A 115 -4.02 -5.34 -7.60
N VAL A 116 -3.11 -5.41 -8.57
CA VAL A 116 -2.67 -6.69 -9.15
C VAL A 116 -1.82 -7.45 -8.13
N SER A 117 -2.12 -8.72 -7.89
CA SER A 117 -1.34 -9.59 -7.00
C SER A 117 -0.07 -10.11 -7.69
N LEU A 118 0.87 -10.70 -6.96
CA LEU A 118 2.03 -11.38 -7.58
C LEU A 118 1.58 -12.47 -8.55
N VAL A 119 0.65 -13.31 -8.09
CA VAL A 119 -0.07 -14.32 -8.87
C VAL A 119 -1.53 -14.32 -8.43
N HIS A 120 -2.44 -14.78 -9.27
CA HIS A 120 -3.87 -14.88 -8.98
C HIS A 120 -4.30 -16.34 -8.95
N ARG A 121 -5.20 -16.73 -8.04
CA ARG A 121 -5.76 -18.10 -8.03
C ARG A 121 -6.68 -18.29 -9.23
N HIS A 122 -6.54 -19.40 -9.93
CA HIS A 122 -7.43 -19.73 -11.04
C HIS A 122 -8.84 -20.06 -10.51
N PRO A 123 -9.93 -19.46 -11.06
CA PRO A 123 -11.27 -19.68 -10.52
C PRO A 123 -11.82 -21.08 -10.81
N ASN A 124 -11.39 -21.69 -11.92
CA ASN A 124 -11.92 -22.96 -12.44
C ASN A 124 -10.97 -24.17 -12.24
N ALA A 125 -9.81 -23.99 -11.60
CA ALA A 125 -8.86 -25.07 -11.34
C ALA A 125 -8.51 -25.16 -9.84
N GLU A 126 -8.30 -26.38 -9.34
CA GLU A 126 -8.13 -26.63 -7.92
C GLU A 126 -6.68 -26.35 -7.48
N PHE A 127 -6.49 -25.33 -6.64
CA PHE A 127 -5.19 -24.88 -6.11
C PHE A 127 -4.14 -24.42 -7.13
N ASP A 128 -4.51 -24.25 -8.41
CA ASP A 128 -3.65 -23.63 -9.43
C ASP A 128 -3.79 -22.10 -9.51
N PHE A 129 -2.79 -21.48 -10.12
CA PHE A 129 -2.58 -20.03 -10.17
C PHE A 129 -2.18 -19.59 -11.58
N TYR A 130 -2.45 -18.33 -11.92
CA TYR A 130 -2.05 -17.67 -13.16
C TYR A 130 -1.27 -16.37 -12.87
N PRO A 131 -0.54 -15.80 -13.85
CA PRO A 131 0.31 -14.63 -13.66
C PRO A 131 -0.42 -13.38 -13.15
N GLY A 132 0.33 -12.53 -12.48
CA GLY A 132 -0.06 -11.17 -12.09
C GLY A 132 1.11 -10.21 -12.30
N LEU A 133 1.58 -9.57 -11.23
CA LEU A 133 2.85 -8.82 -11.25
C LEU A 133 4.08 -9.72 -11.46
N ALA A 134 3.96 -11.03 -11.20
CA ALA A 134 4.96 -12.03 -11.53
C ALA A 134 4.50 -12.91 -12.70
N LYS A 135 5.39 -13.04 -13.70
CA LYS A 135 5.19 -13.89 -14.88
C LYS A 135 5.44 -15.38 -14.63
N SER A 136 6.09 -15.72 -13.52
CA SER A 136 6.31 -17.10 -13.07
C SER A 136 6.67 -17.15 -11.59
N TRP A 137 6.35 -18.27 -10.95
CA TRP A 137 6.59 -18.53 -9.53
C TRP A 137 7.13 -19.94 -9.31
N ALA A 138 7.79 -20.17 -8.18
CA ALA A 138 8.23 -21.49 -7.74
C ALA A 138 8.10 -21.59 -6.22
N ILE A 139 7.84 -22.79 -5.70
CA ILE A 139 7.81 -23.06 -4.24
C ILE A 139 9.01 -23.94 -3.87
N SER A 140 9.62 -23.68 -2.72
CA SER A 140 10.69 -24.52 -2.16
C SER A 140 10.20 -25.95 -1.89
N LYS A 141 11.11 -26.92 -1.93
CA LYS A 141 10.83 -28.35 -1.68
C LYS A 141 10.18 -28.63 -0.31
N ASP A 142 10.37 -27.74 0.68
CA ASP A 142 9.78 -27.85 2.01
C ASP A 142 8.45 -27.07 2.18
N GLY A 143 7.98 -26.40 1.13
CA GLY A 143 6.73 -25.64 1.11
C GLY A 143 6.77 -24.25 1.77
N LYS A 144 7.92 -23.79 2.30
CA LYS A 144 7.99 -22.60 3.16
C LYS A 144 8.44 -21.30 2.48
N THR A 145 8.99 -21.37 1.27
CA THR A 145 9.48 -20.19 0.54
C THR A 145 8.87 -20.16 -0.85
N ALA A 146 8.18 -19.06 -1.17
CA ALA A 146 7.71 -18.77 -2.52
C ALA A 146 8.69 -17.80 -3.22
N TYR A 147 9.08 -18.15 -4.44
CA TYR A 147 9.95 -17.37 -5.31
C TYR A 147 9.13 -16.83 -6.48
N TYR A 148 9.36 -15.58 -6.86
CA TYR A 148 8.61 -14.91 -7.92
C TYR A 148 9.57 -14.23 -8.90
N LYS A 149 9.32 -14.38 -10.20
CA LYS A 149 9.96 -13.60 -11.26
C LYS A 149 8.98 -12.53 -11.69
N LEU A 150 9.26 -11.28 -11.31
CA LEU A 150 8.46 -10.13 -11.75
C LEU A 150 8.39 -10.06 -13.28
N ASP A 151 7.25 -9.61 -13.80
CA ASP A 151 7.11 -9.34 -15.22
C ASP A 151 7.89 -8.04 -15.58
N PRO A 152 8.80 -8.05 -16.58
CA PRO A 152 9.53 -6.85 -16.99
C PRO A 152 8.64 -5.72 -17.53
N TYR A 153 7.36 -5.99 -17.84
CA TYR A 153 6.33 -5.04 -18.25
C TYR A 153 5.39 -4.61 -17.10
N ALA A 154 5.50 -5.14 -15.89
CA ALA A 154 4.69 -4.70 -14.75
C ALA A 154 4.93 -3.21 -14.43
N ARG A 155 3.88 -2.38 -14.50
CA ARG A 155 3.94 -0.92 -14.25
C ARG A 155 2.89 -0.49 -13.23
N TYR A 156 3.23 0.56 -12.49
CA TYR A 156 2.24 1.43 -11.85
C TYR A 156 1.51 2.28 -12.90
N SER A 157 0.37 2.87 -12.53
CA SER A 157 -0.45 3.71 -13.40
C SER A 157 0.24 5.01 -13.86
N ASP A 158 1.35 5.40 -13.22
CA ASP A 158 2.23 6.50 -13.65
C ASP A 158 3.35 6.08 -14.62
N GLY A 159 3.35 4.80 -15.04
CA GLY A 159 4.32 4.24 -15.97
C GLY A 159 5.65 3.79 -15.35
N LYS A 160 5.84 3.90 -14.02
CA LYS A 160 7.07 3.40 -13.36
C LYS A 160 7.08 1.86 -13.29
N PRO A 161 8.24 1.20 -13.49
CA PRO A 161 8.39 -0.24 -13.30
C PRO A 161 8.25 -0.66 -11.83
N VAL A 162 7.49 -1.72 -11.60
CA VAL A 162 7.44 -2.43 -10.31
C VAL A 162 8.77 -3.18 -10.11
N LYS A 163 9.29 -3.17 -8.88
CA LYS A 163 10.61 -3.72 -8.51
C LYS A 163 10.52 -4.61 -7.27
N ALA A 164 11.49 -5.51 -7.09
CA ALA A 164 11.55 -6.38 -5.93
C ALA A 164 11.59 -5.59 -4.60
N LYS A 165 12.29 -4.45 -4.57
CA LYS A 165 12.35 -3.55 -3.41
C LYS A 165 11.01 -2.89 -3.04
N ASP A 166 10.02 -2.85 -3.93
CA ASP A 166 8.72 -2.25 -3.63
C ASP A 166 7.93 -3.15 -2.66
N PHE A 167 8.23 -4.46 -2.67
CA PHE A 167 7.73 -5.43 -1.69
C PHE A 167 8.45 -5.32 -0.34
N PHE A 168 9.74 -4.93 -0.30
CA PHE A 168 10.39 -4.54 0.97
C PHE A 168 9.66 -3.34 1.60
N PHE A 169 9.32 -2.34 0.80
CA PHE A 169 8.55 -1.19 1.28
C PHE A 169 7.15 -1.57 1.75
N HIS A 170 6.48 -2.51 1.07
CA HIS A 170 5.20 -3.07 1.55
C HIS A 170 5.33 -3.70 2.94
N PHE A 171 6.37 -4.50 3.18
CA PHE A 171 6.61 -5.12 4.50
C PHE A 171 7.00 -4.10 5.59
N PHE A 172 7.77 -3.05 5.26
CA PHE A 172 7.98 -1.91 6.17
C PHE A 172 6.65 -1.20 6.49
N PHE A 173 5.89 -0.83 5.47
CA PHE A 173 4.66 -0.06 5.59
C PHE A 173 3.61 -0.79 6.44
N MET A 174 3.40 -2.10 6.19
CA MET A 174 2.45 -2.91 6.97
C MET A 174 2.88 -3.14 8.43
N ARG A 175 4.18 -3.00 8.75
CA ARG A 175 4.70 -3.04 10.14
C ARG A 175 4.74 -1.68 10.81
N SER A 176 4.67 -0.60 10.03
CA SER A 176 4.76 0.76 10.55
C SER A 176 3.55 1.10 11.41
N LYS A 177 3.78 1.59 12.63
CA LYS A 177 2.72 2.04 13.55
C LYS A 177 1.97 3.26 13.02
N HIS A 178 2.57 4.01 12.08
CA HIS A 178 1.94 5.16 11.42
C HIS A 178 0.71 4.81 10.58
N ILE A 179 0.53 3.55 10.14
CA ILE A 179 -0.70 3.16 9.44
C ILE A 179 -1.91 3.11 10.38
N ASN A 180 -1.70 2.95 11.69
CA ASN A 180 -2.73 2.74 12.72
C ASN A 180 -3.72 1.62 12.33
N ALA A 181 -3.19 0.40 12.11
CA ALA A 181 -3.98 -0.78 11.77
C ALA A 181 -3.41 -2.03 12.48
N PRO A 182 -3.69 -2.22 13.78
CA PRO A 182 -3.01 -3.24 14.60
C PRO A 182 -3.07 -4.67 14.05
N TRP A 183 -4.16 -5.05 13.36
CA TRP A 183 -4.28 -6.35 12.71
C TRP A 183 -3.26 -6.55 11.58
N TYR A 184 -3.01 -5.52 10.77
CA TYR A 184 -1.99 -5.60 9.71
C TYR A 184 -0.58 -5.58 10.33
N ASN A 185 -0.38 -4.82 11.41
CA ASN A 185 0.90 -4.85 12.13
C ASN A 185 1.20 -6.27 12.66
N ASP A 186 0.28 -6.90 13.41
CA ASP A 186 0.41 -8.30 13.90
C ASP A 186 0.60 -9.32 12.76
N TYR A 187 -0.23 -9.24 11.71
CA TYR A 187 -0.17 -10.19 10.59
C TYR A 187 1.14 -10.12 9.82
N PHE A 188 1.76 -8.93 9.72
CA PHE A 188 3.06 -8.76 9.06
C PHE A 188 4.26 -8.88 10.03
N GLU A 189 4.05 -8.94 11.34
CA GLU A 189 5.11 -9.04 12.37
C GLU A 189 5.80 -10.42 12.36
N LYS A 190 6.87 -10.53 13.17
CA LYS A 190 7.78 -11.68 13.23
C LYS A 190 7.06 -12.91 13.79
N GLY A 191 6.73 -13.85 12.91
CA GLY A 191 6.05 -15.10 13.26
C GLY A 191 5.09 -15.62 12.19
N LYS A 192 4.52 -14.73 11.36
CA LYS A 192 3.77 -15.14 10.15
C LYS A 192 4.71 -15.28 8.95
N PHE A 193 5.64 -14.34 8.82
CA PHE A 193 6.70 -14.32 7.81
C PHE A 193 8.07 -14.42 8.50
N THR A 194 9.01 -15.17 7.90
CA THR A 194 10.36 -15.39 8.44
C THR A 194 11.39 -14.41 7.87
N ASN A 195 11.32 -14.12 6.57
CA ASN A 195 12.07 -13.07 5.86
C ASN A 195 11.37 -12.72 4.54
N ILE A 196 11.83 -11.67 3.88
CA ILE A 196 11.65 -11.39 2.47
C ILE A 196 13.03 -11.16 1.84
N ALA A 197 13.23 -11.62 0.60
CA ALA A 197 14.50 -11.43 -0.10
C ALA A 197 14.32 -10.83 -1.51
N THR A 198 15.23 -9.93 -1.89
CA THR A 198 15.44 -9.51 -3.28
C THR A 198 16.62 -10.27 -3.89
N TYR A 199 16.67 -10.34 -5.22
CA TYR A 199 17.68 -11.06 -6.00
C TYR A 199 18.01 -10.19 -7.23
N ASP A 200 18.72 -9.10 -6.98
CA ASP A 200 18.87 -7.94 -7.87
C ASP A 200 20.32 -7.83 -8.40
#